data_AF-A0A960AM19-F1
#
_entry.id   AF-A0A960AM19-F1
#
_cell.length_a   1.000
_cell.length_b   1.000
_cell.length_c   1.000
_cell.angle_alpha   90.00
_cell.angle_beta   90.00
_cell.angle_gamma   90.00
#
_symmetry.space_group_name_H-M   'P 1'
#
loop_
_entity.id
_entity.type
_entity.pdbx_description
1 polymer ?
#
loop_
_entity_poly.entity_id
_entity_poly.type
_entity_poly.pdbx_seq_one_letter_code
_entity_poly.pdbx_strand_id
1 'polypeptide(L)'
;PAGPVGVCRRWGRCCTSRRSTRDTGRAVTACGVADRRTVKDYYRLPPAVVDVGLGRALAAGEIEEVEVDGRTWYACADLTVPRKDQGTALLAPFDPLLWDRQRVENLFGFQYRLEIYTPADKRQYGYYVLPFLLDGHLVARVDLKAERADGTLRVRSMHLEPDAPPHAKAALASELQHLADWLGLTEVGLSHRSA
;
A
#
# COMPACT_ATOMS: atom_id res chain seq x y z
N PRO A 1 24.03 30.49 20.31
CA PRO A 1 22.92 31.46 20.39
C PRO A 1 21.87 31.19 19.31
N ALA A 2 20.85 30.39 19.65
CA ALA A 2 19.71 30.13 18.76
C ALA A 2 18.79 31.36 18.74
N GLY A 3 18.57 31.92 17.55
CA GLY A 3 17.66 33.06 17.34
C GLY A 3 16.19 32.70 17.59
N PRO A 4 15.31 33.70 17.79
CA PRO A 4 13.97 33.47 18.29
C PRO A 4 13.08 32.86 17.20
N VAL A 5 12.39 31.78 17.56
CA VAL A 5 11.38 31.11 16.75
C VAL A 5 10.20 32.08 16.56
N GLY A 6 9.95 32.49 15.31
CA GLY A 6 8.89 33.43 14.96
C GLY A 6 7.50 32.93 15.37
N VAL A 7 6.82 33.72 16.20
CA VAL A 7 5.43 33.47 16.63
C VAL A 7 4.49 34.10 15.61
N CYS A 8 3.83 33.28 14.78
CA CYS A 8 2.77 33.73 13.89
C CYS A 8 1.46 33.93 14.69
N ARG A 9 1.14 35.20 14.98
CA ARG A 9 -0.07 35.63 15.69
C ARG A 9 -1.18 35.99 14.68
N ARG A 10 -1.99 35.01 14.25
CA ARG A 10 -3.35 35.35 13.74
C ARG A 10 -4.38 34.23 13.77
N TRP A 11 -3.96 32.97 13.86
CA TRP A 11 -4.86 31.82 14.05
C TRP A 11 -4.22 30.86 15.05
N GLY A 12 -4.72 30.87 16.28
CA GLY A 12 -4.08 30.27 17.45
C GLY A 12 -4.01 28.74 17.48
N ARG A 13 -3.09 28.14 16.70
CA ARG A 13 -2.44 26.87 17.04
C ARG A 13 -0.97 26.91 16.61
N CYS A 14 -0.08 26.63 17.55
CA CYS A 14 1.30 26.30 17.27
C CYS A 14 1.30 24.97 16.48
N CYS A 15 1.35 25.02 15.14
CA CYS A 15 1.33 23.84 14.27
C CYS A 15 2.58 22.94 14.42
N THR A 16 3.56 23.34 15.23
CA THR A 16 4.74 22.57 15.64
C THR A 16 4.56 21.92 17.02
N SER A 17 3.34 21.51 17.38
CA SER A 17 3.11 20.76 18.61
C SER A 17 3.95 19.47 18.63
N ARG A 18 4.44 19.04 19.81
CA ARG A 18 5.13 17.75 20.00
C ARG A 18 4.33 16.55 19.45
N ARG A 19 3.01 16.70 19.30
CA ARG A 19 2.12 15.67 18.76
C ARG A 19 2.34 15.46 17.26
N SER A 20 2.40 16.56 16.49
CA SER A 20 2.61 16.54 15.02
C SER A 20 3.98 15.99 14.58
N THR A 21 4.99 16.08 15.46
CA THR A 21 6.34 15.54 15.19
C THR A 21 6.46 14.04 15.51
N ARG A 22 5.62 13.51 16.41
CA ARG A 22 5.51 12.05 16.62
C ARG A 22 4.79 11.35 15.47
N ASP A 23 3.92 12.06 14.76
CA ASP A 23 3.18 11.52 13.62
C ASP A 23 4.12 11.13 12.46
N THR A 24 5.30 11.77 12.36
CA THR A 24 6.34 11.40 11.40
C THR A 24 6.90 9.99 11.64
N GLY A 25 7.36 9.69 12.85
CA GLY A 25 7.85 8.34 13.20
C GLY A 25 6.76 7.29 13.02
N ARG A 26 5.52 7.61 13.42
CA ARG A 26 4.36 6.73 13.22
C ARG A 26 4.07 6.44 11.75
N ALA A 27 4.20 7.43 10.87
CA ALA A 27 4.02 7.24 9.44
C ALA A 27 5.09 6.28 8.89
N VAL A 28 6.35 6.41 9.32
CA VAL A 28 7.42 5.46 8.96
C VAL A 28 7.09 4.06 9.45
N THR A 29 6.70 3.89 10.73
CA THR A 29 6.31 2.59 11.29
C THR A 29 5.13 1.96 10.56
N ALA A 30 4.09 2.74 10.26
CA ALA A 30 2.91 2.24 9.57
C ALA A 30 3.20 1.80 8.13
N CYS A 31 4.19 2.41 7.48
CA CYS A 31 4.63 2.02 6.15
C CYS A 31 5.74 0.94 6.16
N GLY A 32 6.41 0.72 7.29
CA GLY A 32 7.65 -0.07 7.38
C GLY A 32 8.87 0.69 6.82
N VAL A 33 8.76 1.15 5.57
CA VAL A 33 9.72 2.03 4.90
C VAL A 33 9.00 3.15 4.15
N ALA A 34 9.43 4.39 4.30
CA ALA A 34 8.78 5.56 3.71
C ALA A 34 9.79 6.65 3.35
N ASP A 35 9.57 7.31 2.20
CA ASP A 35 10.32 8.52 1.86
C ASP A 35 9.67 9.74 2.52
N ARG A 36 10.32 10.91 2.41
CA ARG A 36 9.78 12.18 2.94
C ARG A 36 8.39 12.50 2.41
N ARG A 37 8.09 12.17 1.15
CA ARG A 37 6.81 12.47 0.51
C ARG A 37 5.71 11.59 1.08
N THR A 38 5.94 10.29 1.22
CA THR A 38 5.02 9.33 1.84
C THR A 38 4.72 9.76 3.27
N VAL A 39 5.75 10.11 4.07
CA VAL A 39 5.57 10.60 5.45
C VAL A 39 4.69 11.85 5.50
N LYS A 40 4.92 12.81 4.57
CA LYS A 40 4.08 14.00 4.44
C LYS A 40 2.63 13.64 4.15
N ASP A 41 2.41 12.76 3.19
CA ASP A 41 1.07 12.48 2.67
C ASP A 41 0.25 11.54 3.55
N TYR A 42 0.90 10.68 4.36
CA TYR A 42 0.22 9.72 5.24
C TYR A 42 -0.77 10.41 6.19
N TYR A 43 -0.32 11.47 6.88
CA TYR A 43 -1.16 12.30 7.76
C TYR A 43 -1.46 13.69 7.19
N ARG A 44 -1.13 13.95 5.90
CA ARG A 44 -1.29 15.26 5.24
C ARG A 44 -0.62 16.40 6.01
N LEU A 45 0.60 16.16 6.48
CA LEU A 45 1.38 17.10 7.28
C LEU A 45 1.97 18.23 6.42
N PRO A 46 2.11 19.46 6.96
CA PRO A 46 2.87 20.51 6.28
C PRO A 46 4.35 20.12 6.12
N PRO A 47 5.02 20.49 5.00
CA PRO A 47 6.42 20.12 4.75
C PRO A 47 7.39 20.45 5.90
N ALA A 48 7.28 21.66 6.48
CA ALA A 48 8.15 22.08 7.58
C ALA A 48 7.97 21.24 8.85
N VAL A 49 6.79 20.65 9.07
CA VAL A 49 6.56 19.73 10.20
C VAL A 49 7.23 18.39 9.94
N VAL A 50 7.16 17.90 8.71
CA VAL A 50 7.82 16.66 8.30
C VAL A 50 9.33 16.75 8.48
N ASP A 51 9.95 17.84 8.03
CA ASP A 51 11.41 18.03 8.14
C ASP A 51 11.88 18.03 9.60
N VAL A 52 11.17 18.77 10.47
CA VAL A 52 11.46 18.82 11.90
C VAL A 52 11.18 17.47 12.57
N GLY A 53 10.12 16.77 12.15
CA GLY A 53 9.73 15.46 12.67
C GLY A 53 10.75 14.37 12.34
N LEU A 54 11.18 14.29 11.08
CA LEU A 54 12.21 13.35 10.62
C LEU A 54 13.52 13.59 11.35
N GLY A 55 14.01 14.84 11.37
CA GLY A 55 15.26 15.18 12.06
C GLY A 55 15.25 14.82 13.56
N ARG A 56 14.09 14.96 14.22
CA ARG A 56 13.94 14.55 15.63
C ARG A 56 13.93 13.04 15.81
N ALA A 57 13.18 12.32 14.97
CA ALA A 57 13.08 10.87 15.07
C ALA A 57 14.43 10.19 14.77
N LEU A 58 15.18 10.72 13.79
CA LEU A 58 16.56 10.31 13.51
C LEU A 58 17.50 10.58 14.70
N ALA A 59 17.48 11.80 15.25
CA ALA A 59 18.32 12.17 16.40
C ALA A 59 17.98 11.36 17.66
N ALA A 60 16.73 10.89 17.78
CA ALA A 60 16.28 10.03 18.88
C ALA A 60 16.57 8.54 18.63
N GLY A 61 17.02 8.15 17.44
CA GLY A 61 17.22 6.74 17.07
C GLY A 61 15.93 5.93 16.94
N GLU A 62 14.79 6.59 16.74
CA GLU A 62 13.48 5.93 16.52
C GLU A 62 13.37 5.40 15.08
N ILE A 63 14.00 6.11 14.14
CA ILE A 63 14.09 5.77 12.73
C ILE A 63 15.54 5.91 12.27
N GLU A 64 15.84 5.30 11.13
CA GLU A 64 17.13 5.40 10.45
C GLU A 64 16.93 5.68 8.96
N GLU A 65 17.95 6.28 8.34
CA GLU A 65 18.02 6.40 6.88
C GLU A 65 18.53 5.07 6.30
N VAL A 66 17.80 4.56 5.30
CA VAL A 66 18.15 3.33 4.59
C VAL A 66 18.17 3.59 3.09
N GLU A 67 18.95 2.80 2.36
CA GLU A 67 18.97 2.82 0.90
C GLU A 67 18.18 1.64 0.34
N VAL A 68 17.23 1.93 -0.56
CA VAL A 68 16.50 0.91 -1.33
C VAL A 68 16.56 1.31 -2.79
N ASP A 69 17.11 0.45 -3.63
CA ASP A 69 17.31 0.65 -5.07
C ASP A 69 17.94 2.02 -5.42
N GLY A 70 19.00 2.40 -4.68
CA GLY A 70 19.74 3.64 -4.89
C GLY A 70 19.00 4.91 -4.46
N ARG A 71 17.94 4.79 -3.65
CA ARG A 71 17.15 5.92 -3.13
C ARG A 71 17.17 5.92 -1.61
N THR A 72 17.19 7.10 -1.01
CA THR A 72 17.08 7.27 0.44
C THR A 72 15.63 7.12 0.91
N TRP A 73 15.45 6.30 1.95
CA TRP A 73 14.20 6.09 2.66
C TRP A 73 14.43 6.18 4.17
N TYR A 74 13.34 6.20 4.92
CA TYR A 74 13.35 6.07 6.37
C TYR A 74 12.68 4.76 6.78
N ALA A 75 13.28 4.04 7.71
CA ALA A 75 12.75 2.82 8.32
C ALA A 75 12.80 2.91 9.85
N CYS A 76 12.06 2.06 10.55
CA CYS A 76 12.21 1.95 12.01
C CYS A 76 13.59 1.36 12.33
N ALA A 77 14.25 1.89 13.36
CA ALA A 77 15.61 1.45 13.71
C ALA A 77 15.68 0.00 14.23
N ASP A 78 14.54 -0.60 14.58
CA ASP A 78 14.41 -2.00 15.00
C ASP A 78 13.90 -2.93 13.88
N LEU A 79 13.86 -2.45 12.64
CA LEU A 79 13.42 -3.24 11.49
C LEU A 79 14.40 -4.40 11.24
N THR A 80 13.89 -5.64 11.23
CA THR A 80 14.69 -6.83 10.93
C THR A 80 14.85 -7.00 9.41
N VAL A 81 16.09 -7.05 8.91
CA VAL A 81 16.43 -7.24 7.49
C VAL A 81 17.48 -8.36 7.33
N PRO A 82 17.28 -9.37 6.44
CA PRO A 82 16.10 -9.57 5.61
C PRO A 82 14.91 -10.06 6.43
N ARG A 83 13.74 -9.48 6.19
CA ARG A 83 12.48 -10.05 6.66
C ARG A 83 12.06 -11.16 5.71
N LYS A 84 11.63 -12.30 6.26
CA LYS A 84 10.92 -13.32 5.47
C LYS A 84 9.43 -13.07 5.61
N ASP A 85 8.83 -12.50 4.57
CA ASP A 85 7.38 -12.37 4.50
C ASP A 85 6.81 -13.66 3.91
N GLN A 86 5.98 -14.34 4.69
CA GLN A 86 5.28 -15.56 4.29
C GLN A 86 3.79 -15.28 4.46
N GLY A 87 3.12 -14.94 3.37
CA GLY A 87 1.74 -14.49 3.45
C GLY A 87 1.13 -14.21 2.10
N THR A 88 -0.16 -14.51 2.00
CA THR A 88 -1.00 -14.23 0.85
C THR A 88 -2.11 -13.28 1.24
N ALA A 89 -2.45 -12.36 0.34
CA ALA A 89 -3.61 -11.50 0.52
C ALA A 89 -4.13 -10.96 -0.81
N LEU A 90 -5.45 -10.91 -0.97
CA LEU A 90 -6.09 -10.06 -1.97
C LEU A 90 -6.28 -8.66 -1.38
N LEU A 91 -5.54 -7.68 -1.91
CA LEU A 91 -5.56 -6.32 -1.39
C LEU A 91 -6.77 -5.57 -1.94
N ALA A 92 -7.58 -5.03 -1.03
CA ALA A 92 -8.65 -4.13 -1.41
C ALA A 92 -8.05 -2.87 -2.08
N PRO A 93 -8.73 -2.25 -3.05
CA PRO A 93 -8.17 -1.08 -3.73
C PRO A 93 -7.86 0.14 -2.87
N PHE A 94 -8.40 0.18 -1.65
CA PHE A 94 -8.17 1.23 -0.65
C PHE A 94 -7.30 0.74 0.52
N ASP A 95 -6.60 -0.38 0.34
CA ASP A 95 -5.69 -0.93 1.33
C ASP A 95 -4.56 0.08 1.67
N PRO A 96 -4.13 0.19 2.95
CA PRO A 96 -3.02 1.05 3.36
C PRO A 96 -1.67 0.77 2.67
N LEU A 97 -1.48 -0.40 2.04
CA LEU A 97 -0.31 -0.66 1.20
C LEU A 97 -0.40 0.12 -0.12
N LEU A 98 -1.62 0.28 -0.67
CA LEU A 98 -1.87 0.75 -2.04
C LEU A 98 -2.16 2.24 -2.19
N TRP A 99 -2.38 2.98 -1.09
CA TRP A 99 -2.78 4.39 -1.17
C TRP A 99 -1.70 5.28 -1.81
N ASP A 100 -0.42 5.02 -1.56
CA ASP A 100 0.70 5.73 -2.16
C ASP A 100 1.21 4.98 -3.39
N ARG A 101 0.60 5.27 -4.54
CA ARG A 101 0.90 4.60 -5.82
C ARG A 101 2.35 4.71 -6.25
N GLN A 102 3.01 5.84 -5.96
CA GLN A 102 4.42 6.00 -6.33
C GLN A 102 5.32 5.15 -5.44
N ARG A 103 5.00 5.06 -4.14
CA ARG A 103 5.70 4.17 -3.24
C ARG A 103 5.52 2.72 -3.66
N VAL A 104 4.30 2.32 -4.05
CA VAL A 104 4.03 0.98 -4.57
C VAL A 104 4.87 0.71 -5.83
N GLU A 105 4.87 1.64 -6.79
CA GLU A 105 5.69 1.52 -8.00
C GLU A 105 7.19 1.42 -7.67
N ASN A 106 7.69 2.25 -6.75
CA ASN A 106 9.11 2.30 -6.40
C ASN A 106 9.58 1.05 -5.64
N LEU A 107 8.74 0.47 -4.77
CA LEU A 107 9.14 -0.65 -3.89
C LEU A 107 8.75 -2.02 -4.45
N PHE A 108 7.68 -2.09 -5.24
CA PHE A 108 7.14 -3.36 -5.75
C PHE A 108 7.17 -3.44 -7.28
N GLY A 109 7.62 -2.40 -7.99
CA GLY A 109 7.57 -2.36 -9.45
C GLY A 109 6.15 -2.40 -10.02
N PHE A 110 5.14 -2.12 -9.19
CA PHE A 110 3.74 -2.40 -9.51
C PHE A 110 2.94 -1.11 -9.77
N GLN A 111 2.60 -0.88 -11.03
CA GLN A 111 1.73 0.24 -11.41
C GLN A 111 0.27 -0.12 -11.17
N TYR A 112 -0.36 0.58 -10.22
CA TYR A 112 -1.74 0.31 -9.83
C TYR A 112 -2.66 1.51 -10.04
N ARG A 113 -3.71 1.31 -10.83
CA ARG A 113 -4.77 2.28 -11.06
C ARG A 113 -6.13 1.60 -11.01
N LEU A 114 -7.02 2.14 -10.18
CA LEU A 114 -8.44 1.81 -10.21
C LEU A 114 -9.09 2.35 -11.49
N GLU A 115 -9.77 1.47 -12.22
CA GLU A 115 -10.40 1.78 -13.51
C GLU A 115 -11.94 1.86 -13.43
N ILE A 116 -12.48 2.09 -12.22
CA ILE A 116 -13.92 2.20 -11.97
C ILE A 116 -14.61 3.30 -12.79
N TYR A 117 -13.87 4.37 -13.11
CA TYR A 117 -14.36 5.48 -13.94
C TYR A 117 -13.92 5.38 -15.40
N THR A 118 -13.12 4.37 -15.74
CA THR A 118 -12.72 4.11 -17.12
C THR A 118 -13.86 3.37 -17.83
N PRO A 119 -14.28 3.81 -19.03
CA PRO A 119 -15.21 3.06 -19.88
C PRO A 119 -14.75 1.61 -20.07
N ALA A 120 -15.70 0.67 -20.14
CA ALA A 120 -15.39 -0.76 -20.09
C ALA A 120 -14.42 -1.23 -21.18
N ASP A 121 -14.54 -0.66 -22.39
CA ASP A 121 -13.70 -0.90 -23.56
C ASP A 121 -12.28 -0.34 -23.45
N LYS A 122 -12.05 0.59 -22.51
CA LYS A 122 -10.74 1.24 -22.27
C LYS A 122 -10.03 0.73 -21.02
N ARG A 123 -10.63 -0.23 -20.30
CA ARG A 123 -10.02 -0.82 -19.10
C ARG A 123 -8.89 -1.77 -19.52
N GLN A 124 -7.75 -1.64 -18.86
CA GLN A 124 -6.61 -2.52 -19.04
C GLN A 124 -6.79 -3.83 -18.26
N TYR A 125 -7.27 -3.75 -17.03
CA TYR A 125 -7.30 -4.89 -16.11
C TYR A 125 -8.70 -5.30 -15.70
N GLY A 126 -9.61 -4.35 -15.44
CA GLY A 126 -10.97 -4.67 -14.99
C GLY A 126 -11.65 -3.53 -14.25
N TYR A 127 -12.85 -3.77 -13.71
CA TYR A 127 -13.60 -2.71 -13.03
C TYR A 127 -13.07 -2.45 -11.61
N TYR A 128 -13.05 -3.49 -10.77
CA TYR A 128 -12.65 -3.40 -9.36
C TYR A 128 -11.58 -4.44 -9.09
N VAL A 129 -10.40 -4.18 -9.64
CA VAL A 129 -9.26 -5.10 -9.63
C VAL A 129 -8.58 -5.11 -8.25
N LEU A 130 -8.38 -6.28 -7.68
CA LEU A 130 -7.63 -6.50 -6.44
C LEU A 130 -6.21 -6.99 -6.80
N PRO A 131 -5.16 -6.31 -6.36
CA PRO A 131 -3.81 -6.85 -6.39
C PRO A 131 -3.68 -8.08 -5.47
N PHE A 132 -2.94 -9.08 -5.91
CA PHE A 132 -2.62 -10.27 -5.13
C PHE A 132 -1.19 -10.17 -4.60
N LEU A 133 -1.06 -10.10 -3.28
CA LEU A 133 0.20 -10.17 -2.55
C LEU A 133 0.53 -11.63 -2.26
N LEU A 134 1.75 -12.04 -2.58
CA LEU A 134 2.31 -13.37 -2.33
C LEU A 134 3.75 -13.21 -1.87
N ASP A 135 4.03 -13.62 -0.64
CA ASP A 135 5.38 -13.64 -0.06
C ASP A 135 6.13 -12.32 -0.20
N GLY A 136 5.42 -11.21 0.04
CA GLY A 136 5.97 -9.85 -0.06
C GLY A 136 5.95 -9.24 -1.46
N HIS A 137 5.47 -9.95 -2.49
CA HIS A 137 5.43 -9.48 -3.88
C HIS A 137 4.00 -9.31 -4.40
N LEU A 138 3.75 -8.27 -5.19
CA LEU A 138 2.47 -8.08 -5.90
C LEU A 138 2.53 -8.82 -7.24
N VAL A 139 1.96 -10.03 -7.30
CA VAL A 139 2.21 -10.98 -8.40
C VAL A 139 0.99 -11.20 -9.32
N ALA A 140 -0.17 -10.66 -8.97
CA ALA A 140 -1.34 -10.74 -9.85
C ALA A 140 -2.34 -9.59 -9.62
N ARG A 141 -3.29 -9.49 -10.55
CA ARG A 141 -4.43 -8.57 -10.57
C ARG A 141 -5.70 -9.35 -10.88
N VAL A 142 -6.74 -9.23 -10.06
CA VAL A 142 -7.97 -10.01 -10.23
C VAL A 142 -9.21 -9.13 -10.12
N ASP A 143 -10.05 -9.10 -11.15
CA ASP A 143 -11.36 -8.42 -11.10
C ASP A 143 -12.41 -9.41 -10.62
N LEU A 144 -13.00 -9.13 -9.45
CA LEU A 144 -13.91 -10.04 -8.76
C LEU A 144 -15.32 -9.48 -8.67
N LYS A 145 -16.31 -10.38 -8.67
CA LYS A 145 -17.71 -10.04 -8.41
C LYS A 145 -18.36 -11.13 -7.57
N ALA A 146 -18.93 -10.74 -6.43
CA ALA A 146 -19.77 -11.64 -5.64
C ALA A 146 -21.17 -11.75 -6.26
N GLU A 147 -21.46 -12.87 -6.90
CA GLU A 147 -22.76 -13.20 -7.49
C GLU A 147 -23.60 -13.98 -6.47
N ARG A 148 -24.14 -13.25 -5.49
CA ARG A 148 -24.84 -13.84 -4.33
C ARG A 148 -26.08 -14.66 -4.69
N ALA A 149 -26.72 -14.39 -5.83
CA ALA A 149 -27.85 -15.18 -6.30
C ALA A 149 -27.45 -16.63 -6.62
N ASP A 150 -26.22 -16.82 -7.11
CA ASP A 150 -25.69 -18.12 -7.53
C ASP A 150 -24.73 -18.71 -6.49
N GLY A 151 -24.42 -17.96 -5.43
CA GLY A 151 -23.44 -18.36 -4.42
C GLY A 151 -21.99 -18.33 -4.93
N THR A 152 -21.69 -17.57 -6.00
CA THR A 152 -20.40 -17.65 -6.70
C THR A 152 -19.53 -16.40 -6.48
N LEU A 153 -18.25 -16.58 -6.18
CA LEU A 153 -17.23 -15.55 -6.37
C LEU A 153 -16.73 -15.61 -7.81
N ARG A 154 -17.21 -14.70 -8.65
CA ARG A 154 -16.90 -14.65 -10.07
C ARG A 154 -15.58 -13.94 -10.32
N VAL A 155 -14.62 -14.63 -10.93
CA VAL A 155 -13.37 -14.08 -11.47
C VAL A 155 -13.63 -13.62 -12.90
N ARG A 156 -13.74 -12.30 -13.09
CA ARG A 156 -14.00 -11.68 -14.40
C ARG A 156 -12.76 -11.59 -15.26
N SER A 157 -11.63 -11.27 -14.64
CA SER A 157 -10.32 -11.26 -15.26
C SER A 157 -9.26 -11.58 -14.22
N MET A 158 -8.17 -12.18 -14.68
CA MET A 158 -6.98 -12.50 -13.88
C MET A 158 -5.76 -12.25 -14.74
N HIS A 159 -4.85 -11.43 -14.24
CA HIS A 159 -3.60 -11.07 -14.91
C HIS A 159 -2.46 -11.39 -13.94
N LEU A 160 -1.55 -12.26 -14.33
CA LEU A 160 -0.31 -12.46 -13.59
C LEU A 160 0.71 -11.40 -14.00
N GLU A 161 1.53 -10.98 -13.05
CA GLU A 161 2.70 -10.17 -13.39
C GLU A 161 3.76 -11.00 -14.14
N PRO A 162 4.60 -10.38 -14.97
CA PRO A 162 5.62 -11.10 -15.76
C PRO A 162 6.60 -11.92 -14.92
N ASP A 163 6.86 -11.48 -13.70
CA ASP A 163 7.79 -12.06 -12.72
C ASP A 163 7.09 -12.94 -11.66
N ALA A 164 5.79 -13.23 -11.84
CA ALA A 164 5.04 -14.06 -10.91
C ALA A 164 5.66 -15.47 -10.78
N PRO A 165 5.86 -15.99 -9.56
CA PRO A 165 6.49 -17.30 -9.37
C PRO A 165 5.57 -18.43 -9.86
N PRO A 166 6.12 -19.63 -10.18
CA PRO A 166 5.32 -20.73 -10.73
C PRO A 166 4.12 -21.17 -9.86
N HIS A 167 4.23 -21.00 -8.54
CA HIS A 167 3.18 -21.36 -7.59
C HIS A 167 2.11 -20.26 -7.40
N ALA A 168 2.24 -19.09 -8.04
CA ALA A 168 1.33 -17.96 -7.85
C ALA A 168 -0.13 -18.29 -8.18
N LYS A 169 -0.38 -19.09 -9.22
CA LYS A 169 -1.74 -19.51 -9.59
C LYS A 169 -2.39 -20.38 -8.51
N ALA A 170 -1.63 -21.32 -7.95
CA ALA A 170 -2.13 -22.23 -6.92
C ALA A 170 -2.40 -21.48 -5.59
N ALA A 171 -1.48 -20.57 -5.23
CA ALA A 171 -1.66 -19.69 -4.08
C ALA A 171 -2.89 -18.78 -4.27
N LEU A 172 -3.04 -18.17 -5.44
CA LEU A 172 -4.19 -17.31 -5.75
C LEU A 172 -5.51 -18.10 -5.72
N ALA A 173 -5.54 -19.32 -6.26
CA ALA A 173 -6.74 -20.16 -6.21
C ALA A 173 -7.17 -20.46 -4.76
N SER A 174 -6.19 -20.71 -3.88
CA SER A 174 -6.44 -20.92 -2.44
C SER A 174 -6.96 -19.65 -1.78
N GLU A 175 -6.36 -18.50 -2.09
CA GLU A 175 -6.77 -17.19 -1.55
C GLU A 175 -8.18 -16.79 -2.03
N LEU A 176 -8.53 -17.09 -3.28
CA LEU A 176 -9.88 -16.87 -3.82
C LEU A 176 -10.92 -17.73 -3.11
N GLN A 177 -10.58 -18.98 -2.78
CA GLN A 177 -11.47 -19.84 -1.99
C GLN A 177 -11.63 -19.29 -0.57
N HIS A 178 -10.55 -18.88 0.09
CA HIS A 178 -10.63 -18.23 1.40
C HIS A 178 -11.53 -16.99 1.39
N LEU A 179 -11.43 -16.15 0.34
CA LEU A 179 -12.29 -14.99 0.17
C LEU A 179 -13.76 -15.38 -0.09
N ALA A 180 -14.00 -16.42 -0.90
CA ALA A 180 -15.35 -16.93 -1.13
C ALA A 180 -15.99 -17.42 0.18
N ASP A 181 -15.26 -18.22 0.96
CA ASP A 181 -15.70 -18.73 2.25
C ASP A 181 -16.00 -17.57 3.23
N TRP A 182 -15.12 -16.58 3.30
CA TRP A 182 -15.31 -15.38 4.13
C TRP A 182 -16.56 -14.59 3.74
N LEU A 183 -16.90 -14.54 2.44
CA LEU A 183 -18.10 -13.87 1.93
C LEU A 183 -19.37 -14.72 2.00
N GLY A 184 -19.28 -15.98 2.45
CA GLY A 184 -20.40 -16.93 2.48
C GLY A 184 -20.83 -17.40 1.09
N LEU A 185 -19.88 -17.51 0.16
CA LEU A 185 -20.08 -18.01 -1.20
C LEU A 185 -19.61 -19.46 -1.28
N THR A 186 -20.29 -20.30 -2.06
CA THR A 186 -20.05 -21.76 -2.13
C THR A 186 -19.05 -22.17 -3.20
N GLU A 187 -18.77 -21.32 -4.18
CA GLU A 187 -17.86 -21.64 -5.28
C GLU A 187 -17.09 -20.42 -5.81
N VAL A 188 -15.93 -20.68 -6.40
CA VAL A 188 -15.18 -19.72 -7.21
C VAL A 188 -15.37 -20.08 -8.68
N GLY A 189 -15.91 -19.17 -9.47
CA GLY A 189 -16.24 -19.39 -10.88
C GLY A 189 -15.47 -18.44 -11.80
N LEU A 190 -15.00 -18.91 -12.94
CA LEU A 190 -14.48 -18.03 -14.00
C LEU A 190 -15.63 -17.43 -14.81
N SER A 191 -15.50 -16.20 -15.28
CA SER A 191 -16.41 -15.69 -16.31
C SER A 191 -16.14 -16.42 -17.62
N HIS A 192 -17.18 -17.02 -18.20
CA HIS A 192 -17.14 -17.40 -19.60
C HIS A 192 -16.98 -16.13 -20.43
N ARG A 193 -15.88 -16.01 -21.17
CA ARG A 193 -15.80 -15.00 -22.23
C ARG A 193 -16.86 -15.39 -23.26
N SER A 194 -17.91 -14.59 -23.41
CA SER A 194 -18.67 -14.59 -24.66
C SER A 194 -17.67 -14.23 -25.76
N ALA A 195 -17.49 -15.16 -26.70
CA ALA A 195 -16.65 -14.97 -27.88
C ALA A 195 -17.10 -13.76 -28.71
#